data_AF-A0A642UK83-F1
#
_entry.id   AF-A0A642UK83-F1
#
_cell.length_a   1.000
_cell.length_b   1.000
_cell.length_c   1.000
_cell.angle_alpha   90.00
_cell.angle_beta   90.00
_cell.angle_gamma   90.00
#
_symmetry.space_group_name_H-M   'P 1'
#
loop_
_entity.id
_entity.type
_entity.pdbx_description
1 polymer ?
#
loop_
_entity_poly.entity_id
_entity_poly.type
_entity_poly.pdbx_seq_one_letter_code
_entity_poly.pdbx_strand_id
1 'polypeptide(L)'
;MSSTATATATVPPSGANLRPLRPLPAPPSRPYTILQSTAPSKVTKPRSTGTSSEKKEARKLAHSDIERKRRLKINHQFDQLKALVPACTQFKAASGGDSGLHKLEILQHTVRYIEHLHTCLQLSRRGSSEDDSDDSQRRMSIASLLS
;
A
#
# COMPACT_ATOMS: atom_id res chain seq x y z
N MET A 1 -13.06 -71.48 -5.52
CA MET A 1 -14.05 -70.61 -4.85
C MET A 1 -13.25 -69.61 -4.04
N SER A 2 -13.32 -68.35 -4.45
CA SER A 2 -12.50 -67.24 -3.95
C SER A 2 -12.99 -66.75 -2.60
N SER A 3 -12.09 -66.53 -1.65
CA SER A 3 -12.38 -65.75 -0.44
C SER A 3 -11.23 -64.79 -0.16
N THR A 4 -11.43 -63.55 -0.59
CA THR A 4 -10.67 -62.36 -0.23
C THR A 4 -11.00 -61.96 1.20
N ALA A 5 -9.99 -61.84 2.06
CA ALA A 5 -10.12 -61.23 3.38
C ALA A 5 -9.47 -59.84 3.37
N THR A 6 -10.30 -58.81 3.44
CA THR A 6 -9.93 -57.39 3.46
C THR A 6 -9.47 -57.01 4.86
N ALA A 7 -8.23 -56.55 5.00
CA ALA A 7 -7.71 -56.03 6.27
C ALA A 7 -8.19 -54.59 6.49
N THR A 8 -9.10 -54.40 7.44
CA THR A 8 -9.56 -53.09 7.92
C THR A 8 -8.48 -52.45 8.79
N ALA A 9 -7.99 -51.29 8.37
CA ALA A 9 -7.05 -50.46 9.12
C ALA A 9 -7.75 -49.81 10.34
N THR A 10 -7.22 -50.10 11.53
CA THR A 10 -7.59 -49.48 12.80
C THR A 10 -7.14 -48.01 12.81
N VAL A 11 -8.09 -47.08 12.83
CA VAL A 11 -7.86 -45.64 13.03
C VAL A 11 -7.75 -45.39 14.55
N PRO A 12 -6.69 -44.74 15.07
CA PRO A 12 -6.64 -44.36 16.48
C PRO A 12 -7.59 -43.18 16.76
N PRO A 13 -8.31 -43.15 17.89
CA PRO A 13 -9.09 -41.98 18.27
C PRO A 13 -8.11 -40.91 18.79
N SER A 14 -7.75 -39.96 17.92
CA SER A 14 -7.04 -38.74 18.34
C SER A 14 -8.02 -37.83 19.06
N GLY A 15 -8.21 -38.12 20.36
CA GLY A 15 -8.91 -37.26 21.30
C GLY A 15 -8.07 -36.02 21.59
N ALA A 16 -7.96 -35.12 20.60
CA ALA A 16 -7.49 -33.78 20.82
C ALA A 16 -8.55 -33.05 21.66
N ASN A 17 -8.32 -33.01 22.96
CA ASN A 17 -9.06 -32.20 23.91
C ASN A 17 -8.81 -30.72 23.54
N LEU A 18 -9.62 -30.19 22.62
CA LEU A 18 -9.61 -28.79 22.24
C LEU A 18 -10.06 -28.02 23.47
N ARG A 19 -9.09 -27.49 24.23
CA ARG A 19 -9.35 -26.47 25.25
C ARG A 19 -10.25 -25.41 24.63
N PRO A 20 -11.39 -25.06 25.27
CA PRO A 20 -12.18 -23.93 24.82
C PRO A 20 -11.28 -22.70 24.78
N LEU A 21 -11.04 -22.16 23.57
CA LEU A 21 -10.34 -20.89 23.43
C LEU A 21 -11.16 -19.84 24.19
N ARG A 22 -10.51 -19.21 25.16
CA ARG A 22 -11.08 -18.09 25.93
C ARG A 22 -11.63 -17.06 24.93
N PRO A 23 -12.87 -16.57 25.09
CA PRO A 23 -13.37 -15.51 24.24
C PRO A 23 -12.41 -14.31 24.30
N LEU A 24 -11.84 -13.94 23.16
CA LEU A 24 -11.06 -12.72 23.03
C LEU A 24 -11.95 -11.53 23.45
N PRO A 25 -11.44 -10.59 24.26
CA PRO A 25 -12.20 -9.38 24.57
C PRO A 25 -12.57 -8.69 23.26
N ALA A 26 -13.84 -8.32 23.13
CA ALA A 26 -14.33 -7.62 21.96
C ALA A 26 -13.44 -6.38 21.71
N PRO A 27 -13.02 -6.13 20.46
CA PRO A 27 -12.26 -4.93 20.14
C PRO A 27 -13.08 -3.73 20.63
N PRO A 28 -12.43 -2.69 21.20
CA PRO A 28 -13.14 -1.50 21.62
C PRO A 28 -13.97 -1.02 20.44
N SER A 29 -15.29 -1.00 20.62
CA SER A 29 -16.21 -0.34 19.70
C SER A 29 -15.92 1.15 19.77
N ARG A 30 -14.83 1.56 19.14
CA ARG A 30 -14.64 2.94 18.76
C ARG A 30 -15.75 3.19 17.75
N PRO A 31 -16.72 4.07 18.02
CA PRO A 31 -17.51 4.59 16.93
C PRO A 31 -16.49 5.23 15.99
N TYR A 32 -16.21 4.59 14.86
CA TYR A 32 -15.63 5.29 13.73
C TYR A 32 -16.73 6.26 13.31
N THR A 33 -16.76 7.41 13.98
CA THR A 33 -17.38 8.60 13.44
C THR A 33 -16.59 8.85 12.17
N ILE A 34 -17.15 8.36 11.05
CA ILE A 34 -16.83 8.87 9.73
C ILE A 34 -16.89 10.38 9.92
N LEU A 35 -15.75 11.06 9.79
CA LEU A 35 -15.67 12.51 9.73
C LEU A 35 -16.44 12.93 8.47
N GLN A 36 -17.76 12.94 8.62
CA GLN A 36 -18.70 13.59 7.74
C GLN A 36 -18.49 15.07 8.01
N SER A 37 -17.88 15.75 7.05
CA SER A 37 -17.77 17.21 7.03
C SER A 37 -19.13 17.81 7.35
N THR A 38 -19.31 18.28 8.58
CA THR A 38 -20.50 18.99 9.02
C THR A 38 -20.29 20.47 8.71
N ALA A 39 -20.72 20.89 7.53
CA ALA A 39 -21.26 22.23 7.37
C ALA A 39 -22.59 22.28 8.17
N PRO A 40 -22.86 23.30 9.01
CA PRO A 40 -24.08 23.38 9.78
C PRO A 40 -25.19 23.96 8.90
N SER A 41 -25.73 23.14 8.01
CA SER A 41 -26.97 23.46 7.30
C SER A 41 -28.07 22.59 7.87
N LYS A 42 -28.98 23.21 8.62
CA LYS A 42 -30.22 22.63 9.13
C LYS A 42 -31.11 22.24 7.93
N VAL A 43 -30.80 21.11 7.29
CA VAL A 43 -31.56 20.57 6.17
C VAL A 43 -32.41 19.43 6.70
N THR A 44 -33.69 19.73 6.83
CA THR A 44 -34.79 18.77 6.94
C THR A 44 -34.56 17.61 5.98
N LYS A 45 -34.32 16.40 6.50
CA LYS A 45 -34.20 15.18 5.71
C LYS A 45 -35.47 15.05 4.83
N PRO A 46 -35.39 15.06 3.50
CA PRO A 46 -36.54 14.73 2.68
C PRO A 46 -36.86 13.25 2.97
N ARG A 47 -38.00 13.01 3.62
CA ARG A 47 -38.52 11.67 3.85
C ARG A 47 -38.86 11.11 2.48
N SER A 48 -37.93 10.35 1.89
CA SER A 48 -38.15 9.71 0.60
C SER A 48 -39.34 8.76 0.72
N THR A 49 -40.42 9.12 0.03
CA THR A 49 -41.68 8.38 -0.10
C THR A 49 -41.56 7.18 -1.03
N GLY A 50 -40.34 6.78 -1.39
CA GLY A 50 -40.10 5.64 -2.27
C GLY A 50 -40.42 4.30 -1.60
N THR A 51 -40.88 3.37 -2.43
CA THR A 51 -41.16 1.99 -2.02
C THR A 51 -39.89 1.34 -1.43
N SER A 52 -40.04 0.31 -0.59
CA SER A 52 -38.90 -0.40 0.01
C SER A 52 -37.89 -0.89 -1.05
N SER A 53 -38.38 -1.25 -2.24
CA SER A 53 -37.59 -1.67 -3.40
C SER A 53 -36.74 -0.53 -3.96
N GLU A 54 -37.32 0.65 -4.21
CA GLU A 54 -36.58 1.83 -4.71
C GLU A 54 -35.47 2.27 -3.75
N LYS A 55 -35.70 2.19 -2.44
CA LYS A 55 -34.68 2.49 -1.43
C LYS A 55 -33.50 1.51 -1.48
N LYS A 56 -33.75 0.24 -1.83
CA LYS A 56 -32.71 -0.78 -1.99
C LYS A 56 -31.88 -0.52 -3.24
N GLU A 57 -32.51 -0.18 -4.37
CA GLU A 57 -31.80 0.15 -5.60
C GLU A 57 -31.00 1.46 -5.49
N ALA A 58 -31.57 2.49 -4.86
CA ALA A 58 -30.86 3.75 -4.60
C ALA A 58 -29.60 3.52 -3.73
N ARG A 59 -29.66 2.62 -2.74
CA ARG A 59 -28.48 2.24 -1.95
C ARG A 59 -27.41 1.52 -2.78
N LYS A 60 -27.81 0.61 -3.67
CA LYS A 60 -26.87 -0.10 -4.55
C LYS A 60 -26.16 0.87 -5.51
N LEU A 61 -26.91 1.78 -6.13
CA LEU A 61 -26.36 2.82 -7.02
C LEU A 61 -25.37 3.70 -6.25
N ALA A 62 -25.79 4.23 -5.10
CA ALA A 62 -24.92 5.04 -4.25
C ALA A 62 -23.65 4.29 -3.80
N HIS A 63 -23.77 3.00 -3.45
CA HIS A 63 -22.63 2.18 -3.06
C HIS A 63 -21.66 1.95 -4.24
N SER A 64 -22.19 1.63 -5.41
CA SER A 64 -21.40 1.49 -6.65
C SER A 64 -20.66 2.78 -7.00
N ASP A 65 -21.31 3.93 -6.83
CA ASP A 65 -20.71 5.24 -7.10
C ASP A 65 -19.57 5.58 -6.14
N ILE A 66 -19.74 5.31 -4.84
CA ILE A 66 -18.70 5.52 -3.83
C ILE A 66 -17.48 4.66 -4.13
N GLU A 67 -17.68 3.39 -4.46
CA GLU A 67 -16.59 2.48 -4.78
C GLU A 67 -15.90 2.87 -6.10
N ARG A 68 -16.64 3.33 -7.12
CA ARG A 68 -16.05 3.91 -8.34
C ARG A 68 -15.12 5.07 -8.00
N LYS A 69 -15.58 6.02 -7.19
CA LYS A 69 -14.76 7.17 -6.74
C LYS A 69 -13.51 6.73 -5.98
N ARG A 70 -13.62 5.71 -5.13
CA ARG A 70 -12.47 5.13 -4.43
C ARG A 70 -11.45 4.55 -5.42
N ARG A 71 -11.90 3.78 -6.42
CA ARG A 71 -11.01 3.22 -7.46
C ARG A 71 -10.35 4.30 -8.30
N LEU A 72 -11.08 5.36 -8.66
CA LEU A 72 -10.52 6.50 -9.39
C LEU A 72 -9.39 7.16 -8.58
N LYS A 73 -9.60 7.40 -7.28
CA LYS A 73 -8.56 7.95 -6.40
C LYS A 73 -7.31 7.06 -6.35
N ILE A 74 -7.50 5.74 -6.22
CA ILE A 74 -6.39 4.78 -6.20
C ILE A 74 -5.64 4.80 -7.54
N ASN A 75 -6.36 4.74 -8.65
CA ASN A 75 -5.74 4.76 -9.98
C ASN A 75 -4.96 6.06 -10.22
N HIS A 76 -5.49 7.20 -9.76
CA HIS A 76 -4.77 8.47 -9.83
C HIS A 76 -3.45 8.45 -9.04
N GLN A 77 -3.44 7.83 -7.85
CA GLN A 77 -2.20 7.63 -7.10
C GLN A 77 -1.19 6.73 -7.85
N PHE A 78 -1.67 5.68 -8.53
CA PHE A 78 -0.82 4.86 -9.40
C PHE A 78 -0.26 5.64 -10.59
N ASP A 79 -1.03 6.56 -11.17
CA ASP A 79 -0.58 7.43 -12.27
C ASP A 79 0.51 8.40 -11.81
N GLN A 80 0.35 9.01 -10.64
CA GLN A 80 1.40 9.83 -10.03
C GLN A 80 2.66 9.00 -9.76
N LEU A 81 2.51 7.79 -9.20
CA LEU A 81 3.65 6.93 -8.89
C LEU A 81 4.42 6.54 -10.16
N LYS A 82 3.72 6.22 -11.25
CA LYS A 82 4.32 5.95 -12.58
C LYS A 82 5.18 7.10 -13.08
N ALA A 83 4.79 8.35 -12.81
CA ALA A 83 5.53 9.53 -13.25
C ALA A 83 6.82 9.78 -12.45
N LEU A 84 6.88 9.32 -11.20
CA LEU A 84 8.03 9.53 -10.31
C LEU A 84 9.12 8.46 -10.49
N VAL A 85 8.75 7.25 -10.92
CA VAL A 85 9.67 6.12 -11.00
C VAL A 85 10.34 6.07 -12.38
N PRO A 86 11.68 6.22 -12.48
CA PRO A 86 12.37 6.32 -13.77
C PRO A 86 12.12 5.13 -14.70
N ALA A 87 12.19 3.90 -14.18
CA ALA A 87 11.93 2.68 -14.97
C ALA A 87 10.52 2.66 -15.56
N CYS A 88 9.52 3.17 -14.82
CA CYS A 88 8.14 3.24 -15.30
C CYS A 88 7.96 4.30 -16.39
N THR A 89 8.61 5.46 -16.26
CA THR A 89 8.57 6.51 -17.29
C THR A 89 9.26 6.09 -18.59
N GLN A 90 10.38 5.37 -18.49
CA GLN A 90 11.13 4.85 -19.64
C GLN A 90 10.31 3.83 -20.43
N PHE A 91 9.60 2.93 -19.73
CA PHE A 91 8.70 1.97 -20.37
C PHE A 91 7.57 2.67 -21.16
N LYS A 92 6.98 3.74 -20.61
CA LYS A 92 5.95 4.52 -21.31
C LYS A 92 6.49 5.15 -22.61
N ALA A 93 7.72 5.66 -22.59
CA ALA A 93 8.36 6.22 -23.78
C ALA A 93 8.70 5.14 -24.82
N ALA A 94 9.17 3.98 -24.37
CA ALA A 94 9.55 2.87 -25.25
C ALA A 94 8.35 2.16 -25.89
N SER A 95 7.22 2.05 -25.19
CA SER A 95 6.04 1.33 -25.70
C SER A 95 5.24 2.11 -26.74
N GLY A 96 5.59 3.36 -27.06
CA GLY A 96 4.92 4.17 -28.10
C GLY A 96 3.41 4.37 -27.91
N GLY A 97 2.89 4.11 -26.70
CA GLY A 97 1.45 4.08 -26.44
C GLY A 97 1.12 3.83 -24.97
N ASP A 98 -0.16 3.94 -24.64
CA ASP A 98 -0.69 3.78 -23.28
C ASP A 98 -0.91 2.31 -22.90
N SER A 99 0.01 1.43 -23.31
CA SER A 99 0.09 0.06 -22.82
C SER A 99 0.44 0.13 -21.33
N GLY A 100 -0.60 0.30 -20.52
CA GLY A 100 -0.46 0.67 -19.11
C GLY A 100 0.33 -0.38 -18.36
N LEU A 101 1.42 0.06 -17.70
CA LEU A 101 2.17 -0.77 -16.77
C LEU A 101 1.23 -1.44 -15.77
N HIS A 102 1.46 -2.73 -15.55
CA HIS A 102 0.68 -3.49 -14.58
C HIS A 102 0.94 -2.98 -13.16
N LYS A 103 -0.09 -2.99 -12.29
CA LYS A 103 0.02 -2.46 -10.92
C LYS A 103 1.15 -3.09 -10.13
N LEU A 104 1.36 -4.39 -10.30
CA LEU A 104 2.45 -5.11 -9.64
C LEU A 104 3.82 -4.60 -10.08
N GLU A 105 4.04 -4.37 -11.38
CA GLU A 105 5.30 -3.84 -11.91
C GLU A 105 5.61 -2.46 -11.34
N ILE A 106 4.62 -1.57 -11.29
CA ILE A 106 4.78 -0.23 -10.72
C ILE A 106 5.25 -0.33 -9.26
N LEU A 107 4.65 -1.22 -8.47
CA LEU A 107 5.04 -1.44 -7.08
C LEU A 107 6.48 -1.97 -6.98
N GLN A 108 6.85 -2.97 -7.79
CA GLN A 108 8.20 -3.54 -7.79
C GLN A 108 9.26 -2.50 -8.17
N HIS A 109 9.04 -1.72 -9.23
CA HIS A 109 9.97 -0.66 -9.64
C HIS A 109 10.06 0.46 -8.60
N THR A 110 8.95 0.78 -7.92
CA THR A 110 8.95 1.77 -6.83
C THR A 110 9.84 1.32 -5.68
N VAL A 111 9.71 0.06 -5.23
CA VAL A 111 10.53 -0.47 -4.13
C VAL A 111 12.02 -0.39 -4.48
N ARG A 112 12.41 -0.89 -5.67
CA ARG A 112 13.80 -0.82 -6.15
C ARG A 112 14.32 0.62 -6.22
N TYR A 113 13.48 1.56 -6.66
CA TYR A 113 13.88 2.95 -6.76
C TYR A 113 14.11 3.59 -5.38
N ILE A 114 13.27 3.29 -4.38
CA ILE A 114 13.46 3.76 -3.00
C ILE A 114 14.75 3.19 -2.41
N GLU A 115 15.03 1.90 -2.61
CA GLU A 115 16.28 1.25 -2.16
C GLU A 115 17.51 1.89 -2.81
N HIS A 116 17.44 2.20 -4.11
CA HIS A 116 18.49 2.91 -4.83
C HIS A 116 18.71 4.32 -4.24
N LEU A 117 17.65 5.10 -4.04
CA LEU A 117 17.75 6.44 -3.44
C LEU A 117 18.37 6.40 -2.05
N HIS A 118 18.00 5.42 -1.22
CA HIS A 118 18.59 5.25 0.11
C HIS A 118 20.10 4.97 0.04
N THR A 119 20.52 4.12 -0.91
CA THR A 119 21.94 3.81 -1.16
C THR A 119 22.71 5.06 -1.59
N CYS A 120 22.17 5.83 -2.53
CA CYS A 120 22.77 7.10 -2.96
C CYS A 120 22.94 8.08 -1.79
N LEU A 121 21.92 8.24 -0.95
CA LEU A 121 21.99 9.13 0.22
C LEU A 121 23.04 8.68 1.23
N GLN A 122 23.20 7.37 1.45
CA GLN A 122 24.26 6.84 2.33
C GLN A 122 25.66 7.10 1.77
N LEU A 123 25.86 6.88 0.47
CA LEU A 123 27.11 7.17 -0.22
C LEU A 123 27.46 8.66 -0.14
N SER A 124 26.52 9.55 -0.43
CA SER A 124 26.74 11.00 -0.34
C SER A 124 27.08 11.45 1.09
N ARG A 125 26.43 10.87 2.11
CA ARG A 125 26.73 11.16 3.51
C ARG A 125 28.12 10.70 3.94
N ARG A 126 28.61 9.58 3.38
CA ARG A 126 29.94 9.05 3.69
C ARG A 126 31.05 9.75 2.92
N GLY A 127 30.79 10.18 1.69
CA GLY A 127 31.71 11.01 0.91
C GLY A 127 31.88 12.44 1.44
N SER A 128 30.99 12.91 2.32
CA SER A 128 31.10 14.25 2.93
C SER A 128 32.05 14.31 4.14
N SER A 129 32.65 13.19 4.56
CA SER A 129 33.53 13.12 5.74
C SER A 129 35.02 12.97 5.42
N GLU A 130 35.43 12.93 4.14
CA GLU A 130 36.82 12.70 3.74
C GLU A 130 37.53 13.95 3.17
N ASP A 131 36.86 15.12 3.12
CA ASP A 131 37.36 16.33 2.43
C ASP A 131 37.66 17.54 3.33
N ASP A 132 37.71 17.39 4.67
CA ASP A 132 37.99 18.53 5.58
C ASP A 132 39.46 18.60 6.06
N SER A 133 40.23 17.51 5.90
CA SER A 133 41.61 17.44 6.43
C SER A 133 42.69 17.91 5.45
N ASP A 134 42.47 17.77 4.13
CA ASP A 134 43.51 18.09 3.12
C ASP A 134 43.49 19.58 2.70
N ASP A 135 42.31 20.23 2.72
CA ASP A 135 42.21 21.67 2.40
C ASP A 135 42.87 22.53 3.49
N SER A 136 42.73 22.17 4.77
CA SER A 136 43.42 22.88 5.86
C SER A 136 44.94 22.76 5.77
N GLN A 137 45.48 21.59 5.39
CA GLN A 137 46.93 21.41 5.21
C GLN A 137 47.47 22.13 3.97
N ARG A 138 46.75 22.11 2.84
CA ARG A 138 47.10 22.88 1.63
C ARG A 138 47.08 24.38 1.88
N ARG A 139 46.06 24.88 2.59
CA ARG A 139 45.94 26.31 2.91
C ARG A 139 47.03 26.77 3.88
N MET A 140 47.41 25.95 4.86
CA MET A 140 48.54 26.22 5.75
C MET A 140 49.89 26.21 4.99
N SER A 141 50.08 25.28 4.05
CA SER A 141 51.31 25.16 3.25
C SER A 141 51.50 26.34 2.30
N ILE A 142 50.44 26.83 1.64
CA ILE A 142 50.51 27.99 0.74
C ILE A 142 50.79 29.28 1.52
N ALA A 143 50.17 29.47 2.70
CA ALA A 143 50.40 30.65 3.54
C ALA A 143 51.86 30.74 4.03
N SER A 144 52.51 29.60 4.26
CA SER A 144 53.92 29.55 4.69
C SER A 144 54.94 29.82 3.58
N LEU A 145 54.55 29.74 2.30
CA LEU A 145 55.43 30.00 1.16
C LEU A 145 55.42 31.47 0.69
N LEU A 146 54.52 32.28 1.25
CA LEU A 146 54.33 33.70 0.89
C LEU A 146 54.85 34.67 1.96
N SER A 147 55.52 34.17 3.00
CA SER A 147 56.17 34.96 4.05
C SER A 147 57.68 34.81 4.01
#